data_AF-A0A932X336-F1
#
_entry.id   AF-A0A932X336-F1
#
_cell.length_a   1.000
_cell.length_b   1.000
_cell.length_c   1.000
_cell.angle_alpha   90.00
_cell.angle_beta   90.00
_cell.angle_gamma   90.00
#
_symmetry.space_group_name_H-M   'P 1'
#
loop_
_entity.id
_entity.type
_entity.pdbx_description
1 polymer ?
#
loop_
_entity_poly.entity_id
_entity_poly.type
_entity_poly.pdbx_seq_one_letter_code
_entity_poly.pdbx_strand_id
1 'polypeptide(L)'
;MLVKKARIQTFDDWVDVFHQWRDDIGYPTELIGQDYHFETKLGELETEEIEFGHFAGQRKWEKVSEIPDQRIKDALIHLIDYQGDTEFASVEQQR
;
A
#
# COMPACT_ATOMS: atom_id res chain seq x y z
N MET A 1 -18.04 -20.91 -13.24
CA MET A 1 -16.89 -21.75 -12.86
C MET A 1 -16.55 -21.39 -11.42
N LEU A 2 -16.71 -22.30 -10.46
CA LEU A 2 -16.48 -22.02 -9.04
C LEU A 2 -14.97 -21.82 -8.83
N VAL A 3 -14.53 -20.59 -8.60
CA VAL A 3 -13.17 -20.31 -8.15
C VAL A 3 -12.98 -21.05 -6.83
N LYS A 4 -12.11 -22.06 -6.87
CA LYS A 4 -11.57 -22.74 -5.69
C LYS A 4 -11.20 -21.64 -4.70
N LYS A 5 -11.66 -21.71 -3.45
CA LYS A 5 -11.19 -20.85 -2.34
C LYS A 5 -9.66 -20.99 -2.28
N ALA A 6 -8.95 -20.19 -3.07
CA ALA A 6 -7.52 -20.10 -3.03
C ALA A 6 -7.25 -19.42 -1.68
N ARG A 7 -6.57 -20.15 -0.80
CA ARG A 7 -6.08 -19.56 0.43
C ARG A 7 -5.01 -18.58 -0.01
N ILE A 8 -5.28 -17.28 0.04
CA ILE A 8 -4.28 -16.26 -0.25
C ILE A 8 -3.15 -16.46 0.75
N GLN A 9 -1.94 -16.76 0.28
CA GLN A 9 -0.74 -16.93 1.14
C GLN A 9 0.33 -15.90 0.79
N THR A 10 0.34 -15.41 -0.43
CA THR A 10 1.30 -14.46 -0.97
C THR A 10 0.60 -13.29 -1.65
N PHE A 11 1.36 -12.23 -1.94
CA PHE A 11 0.85 -11.11 -2.73
C PHE A 11 0.46 -11.53 -4.15
N ASP A 12 1.22 -12.43 -4.78
CA ASP A 12 0.91 -12.94 -6.12
C ASP A 12 -0.45 -13.67 -6.14
N ASP A 13 -0.75 -14.47 -5.11
CA ASP A 13 -2.06 -15.13 -4.98
C ASP A 13 -3.20 -14.12 -4.89
N TRP A 14 -2.97 -12.97 -4.23
CA TRP A 14 -3.96 -11.89 -4.15
C TRP A 14 -4.09 -11.15 -5.48
N VAL A 15 -2.99 -10.90 -6.19
CA VAL A 15 -3.00 -10.26 -7.52
C VAL A 15 -3.82 -11.09 -8.52
N ASP A 16 -3.72 -12.42 -8.47
CA ASP A 16 -4.55 -13.31 -9.29
C ASP A 16 -6.05 -13.16 -8.96
N VAL A 17 -6.40 -13.06 -7.67
CA VAL A 17 -7.79 -12.81 -7.23
C VAL A 17 -8.27 -11.44 -7.68
N PHE A 18 -7.41 -10.41 -7.62
CA PHE A 18 -7.71 -9.06 -8.09
C PHE A 18 -8.02 -9.03 -9.59
N HIS A 19 -7.22 -9.70 -10.41
CA HIS A 19 -7.48 -9.81 -11.85
C HIS A 19 -8.81 -10.50 -12.14
N GLN A 20 -9.12 -11.59 -11.43
CA GLN A 20 -10.41 -12.27 -11.57
C GLN A 20 -11.58 -11.38 -11.16
N TRP A 21 -11.49 -10.69 -10.02
CA TRP A 21 -12.53 -9.76 -9.56
C TRP A 21 -12.76 -8.62 -10.56
N ARG A 22 -11.70 -8.04 -11.11
CA ARG A 22 -11.77 -7.00 -12.14
C ARG A 22 -12.55 -7.49 -13.37
N ASP A 23 -12.26 -8.71 -13.81
CA ASP A 23 -12.94 -9.32 -14.95
C ASP A 23 -14.43 -9.60 -14.62
N ASP A 24 -14.73 -10.03 -13.39
CA ASP A 24 -16.09 -10.32 -12.92
C ASP A 24 -16.98 -9.07 -12.85
N ILE A 25 -16.44 -7.91 -12.44
CA ILE A 25 -17.19 -6.63 -12.41
C ILE A 25 -17.32 -5.96 -13.79
N GLY A 26 -16.71 -6.55 -14.83
CA GLY A 26 -16.78 -6.03 -16.20
C GLY A 26 -16.07 -4.69 -16.40
N TYR A 27 -15.04 -4.40 -15.60
CA TYR A 27 -14.29 -3.14 -15.73
C TYR A 27 -13.54 -3.12 -17.07
N PRO A 28 -13.70 -2.07 -17.90
CA PRO A 28 -13.06 -2.01 -19.22
C PRO A 28 -11.55 -1.87 -19.08
N THR A 29 -10.84 -2.98 -19.23
CA THR A 29 -9.38 -3.12 -19.06
C THR A 29 -8.58 -2.24 -20.01
N GLU A 30 -9.18 -1.86 -21.14
CA GLU A 30 -8.65 -0.92 -22.12
C GLU A 30 -8.34 0.47 -21.50
N LEU A 31 -9.08 0.87 -20.46
CA LEU A 31 -8.88 2.16 -19.77
C LEU A 31 -7.69 2.15 -18.80
N ILE A 32 -7.33 0.97 -18.29
CA ILE A 32 -6.15 0.77 -17.43
C ILE A 32 -4.88 0.58 -18.29
N GLY A 33 -5.06 0.14 -19.54
CA GLY A 33 -3.99 -0.22 -20.45
C GLY A 33 -3.49 -1.64 -20.20
N GLN A 34 -3.09 -2.33 -21.28
CA GLN A 34 -2.55 -3.69 -21.18
C GLN A 34 -1.20 -3.76 -20.45
N ASP A 35 -0.56 -2.61 -20.24
CA ASP A 35 0.77 -2.47 -19.64
C ASP A 35 0.74 -2.14 -18.14
N TYR A 36 -0.44 -2.12 -17.52
CA TYR A 36 -0.53 -1.89 -16.08
C TYR A 36 0.18 -2.98 -15.30
N HIS A 37 1.10 -2.57 -14.45
CA HIS A 37 1.82 -3.41 -13.50
C HIS A 37 1.91 -2.68 -12.17
N PHE A 38 1.95 -3.44 -11.08
CA PHE A 38 2.19 -2.88 -9.77
C PHE A 38 3.59 -2.29 -9.72
N GLU A 39 3.68 -1.01 -9.42
CA GLU A 39 4.94 -0.26 -9.32
C GLU A 39 4.92 0.65 -8.09
N THR A 40 6.07 0.81 -7.45
CA THR A 40 6.23 1.76 -6.35
C THR A 40 6.53 3.14 -6.92
N LYS A 41 5.64 4.10 -6.68
CA LYS A 41 5.85 5.51 -7.00
C LYS A 41 5.99 6.31 -5.71
N LEU A 42 7.07 7.08 -5.60
CA LEU A 42 7.32 8.00 -4.49
C LEU A 42 7.31 9.43 -5.03
N GLY A 43 6.58 10.32 -4.35
CA GLY A 43 6.55 11.74 -4.70
C GLY A 43 7.83 12.46 -4.29
N GLU A 44 8.06 13.64 -4.88
CA GLU A 44 9.12 14.54 -4.42
C GLU A 44 8.79 15.10 -3.03
N LEU A 45 9.84 15.40 -2.26
CA LEU A 45 9.67 16.08 -0.99
C LEU A 45 9.50 17.57 -1.23
N GLU A 46 8.39 18.14 -0.73
CA GLU A 46 8.18 19.59 -0.72
C GLU A 46 9.27 20.34 0.06
N THR A 47 9.77 19.72 1.13
CA THR A 47 10.83 20.25 2.01
C THR A 47 11.68 19.11 2.56
N GLU A 48 12.95 19.40 2.89
CA GLU A 48 13.85 18.43 3.56
C GLU A 48 13.68 18.41 5.09
N GLU A 49 12.89 19.33 5.66
CA GLU A 49 12.77 19.52 7.11
C GLU A 49 11.43 19.01 7.64
N ILE A 50 11.41 18.44 8.84
CA ILE A 50 10.19 18.08 9.55
C ILE A 50 9.43 19.37 9.87
N GLU A 51 8.17 19.43 9.46
CA GLU A 51 7.41 20.69 9.44
C GLU A 51 6.62 20.94 10.72
N PHE A 52 6.48 19.92 11.59
CA PHE A 52 5.66 20.02 12.80
C PHE A 52 6.14 19.13 13.95
N GLY A 53 5.60 19.40 15.15
CA GLY A 53 5.83 18.60 16.35
C GLY A 53 7.17 18.85 17.02
N HIS A 54 7.61 17.90 17.84
CA HIS A 54 8.82 18.02 18.66
C HIS A 54 10.12 18.12 17.84
N PHE A 55 10.13 17.57 16.63
CA PHE A 55 11.31 17.54 15.76
C PHE A 55 11.25 18.60 14.64
N ALA A 56 10.35 19.59 14.74
CA ALA A 56 10.22 20.62 13.73
C ALA A 56 11.55 21.35 13.46
N GLY A 57 11.87 21.58 12.19
CA GLY A 57 13.13 22.18 11.72
C GLY A 57 14.32 21.22 11.67
N GLN A 58 14.17 19.96 12.08
CA GLN A 58 15.19 18.92 11.85
C GLN A 58 15.01 18.29 10.47
N ARG A 59 16.05 17.68 9.90
CA ARG A 59 15.94 16.95 8.62
C ARG A 59 14.96 15.78 8.74
N LYS A 60 14.14 15.57 7.70
CA LYS A 60 13.28 14.38 7.55
C LYS A 60 14.15 13.11 7.57
N TRP A 61 13.62 12.06 8.20
CA TRP A 61 14.31 10.77 8.28
C TRP A 61 14.23 10.04 6.95
N GLU A 62 15.37 9.73 6.35
CA GLU A 62 15.49 8.92 5.14
C GLU A 62 15.61 7.43 5.48
N LYS A 63 16.11 7.12 6.68
CA LYS A 63 16.35 5.74 7.13
C LYS A 63 15.70 5.49 8.47
N VAL A 64 15.26 4.24 8.66
CA VAL A 64 14.70 3.76 9.93
C VAL A 64 15.66 3.96 11.11
N SER A 65 16.98 3.90 10.88
CA SER A 65 18.00 4.13 11.91
C SER A 65 18.11 5.58 12.39
N GLU A 66 17.54 6.53 11.66
CA GLU A 66 17.55 7.96 12.02
C GLU A 66 16.40 8.31 12.97
N ILE A 67 15.44 7.40 13.13
CA ILE A 67 14.31 7.57 14.05
C ILE A 67 14.84 7.47 15.48
N PRO A 68 14.66 8.51 16.32
CA PRO A 68 15.38 8.64 17.59
C PRO A 68 14.83 7.76 18.73
N ASP A 69 13.63 7.21 18.59
CA ASP A 69 12.97 6.42 19.64
C ASP A 69 12.28 5.19 19.03
N GLN A 70 12.50 4.02 19.63
CA GLN A 70 11.89 2.76 19.19
C GLN A 70 10.36 2.83 19.16
N ARG A 71 9.73 3.56 20.09
CA ARG A 71 8.27 3.71 20.15
C ARG A 71 7.71 4.47 18.96
N ILE A 72 8.47 5.46 18.45
CA ILE A 72 8.08 6.18 17.22
C ILE A 72 8.14 5.23 16.04
N LYS A 73 9.21 4.43 15.95
CA LYS A 73 9.36 3.42 14.90
C LYS A 73 8.21 2.40 14.92
N ASP A 74 7.89 1.86 16.09
CA ASP A 74 6.81 0.88 16.24
C ASP A 74 5.45 1.48 15.85
N ALA A 75 5.18 2.73 16.24
CA ALA A 75 3.97 3.44 15.86
C ALA A 75 3.89 3.70 14.34
N LEU A 76 5.00 4.07 13.69
CA LEU A 76 5.05 4.28 12.23
C LEU A 76 4.79 2.98 11.46
N ILE A 77 5.39 1.86 11.90
CA ILE A 77 5.13 0.54 11.30
C ILE A 77 3.64 0.20 11.44
N HIS A 78 3.08 0.38 12.64
CA HIS A 78 1.67 0.12 12.87
C HIS A 78 0.74 0.98 11.98
N LEU A 79 1.08 2.25 11.77
CA LEU A 79 0.32 3.14 10.89
C LEU A 79 0.39 2.69 9.42
N ILE A 80 1.55 2.24 8.95
CA ILE A 80 1.72 1.69 7.59
C ILE A 80 0.88 0.43 7.42
N ASP A 81 0.96 -0.51 8.37
CA ASP A 81 0.20 -1.76 8.33
C ASP A 81 -1.31 -1.50 8.33
N TYR A 82 -1.78 -0.61 9.22
CA TYR A 82 -3.19 -0.31 9.34
C TYR A 82 -3.74 0.40 8.10
N GLN A 83 -3.00 1.36 7.54
CA GLN A 83 -3.42 2.01 6.29
C GLN A 83 -3.46 0.98 5.14
N GLY A 84 -2.42 0.16 5.02
CA GLY A 84 -2.33 -0.85 3.98
C GLY A 84 -3.47 -1.86 4.02
N ASP A 85 -3.88 -2.32 5.21
CA ASP A 85 -4.97 -3.28 5.39
C ASP A 85 -6.31 -2.78 4.81
N THR A 86 -6.58 -1.47 4.90
CA THR A 86 -7.82 -0.89 4.35
C THR A 86 -7.92 -1.02 2.84
N GLU A 87 -6.79 -1.01 2.13
CA GLU A 87 -6.76 -1.16 0.67
C GLU A 87 -7.23 -2.56 0.25
N PHE A 88 -6.78 -3.60 0.96
CA PHE A 88 -7.20 -4.99 0.73
C PHE A 88 -8.67 -5.20 1.11
N ALA A 89 -9.07 -4.71 2.28
CA ALA A 89 -10.45 -4.84 2.76
C ALA A 89 -11.47 -4.22 1.79
N SER A 90 -11.11 -3.09 1.14
CA SER A 90 -11.99 -2.42 0.18
C SER A 90 -12.32 -3.28 -1.04
N VAL A 91 -11.34 -4.05 -1.56
CA VAL A 91 -11.52 -4.96 -2.70
C VAL A 91 -12.35 -6.16 -2.29
N GLU A 92 -12.07 -6.74 -1.11
CA GLU A 92 -12.79 -7.90 -0.61
C GLU A 92 -14.27 -7.63 -0.33
N GLN A 93 -14.61 -6.43 0.15
CA GLN A 93 -15.99 -6.02 0.42
C GLN A 93 -16.83 -5.79 -0.84
N GLN A 94 -16.19 -5.57 -2.00
CA GLN A 94 -16.84 -5.32 -3.29
C GLN A 94 -16.94 -6.58 -4.16
N ARG A 95 -16.65 -7.76 -3.59
CA ARG A 95 -16.71 -9.05 -4.28
C ARG A 95 -18.11 -9.68 -4.28
#